data_AF-A0A9D7H0N4-F1
#
_entry.id   AF-A0A9D7H0N4-F1
#
_cell.length_a   1.000
_cell.length_b   1.000
_cell.length_c   1.000
_cell.angle_alpha   90.00
_cell.angle_beta   90.00
_cell.angle_gamma   90.00
#
_symmetry.space_group_name_H-M   'P 1'
#
loop_
_entity.id
_entity.type
_entity.pdbx_description
1 polymer ?
#
loop_
_entity_poly.entity_id
_entity_poly.type
_entity_poly.pdbx_seq_one_letter_code
_entity_poly.pdbx_strand_id
1 'polypeptide(L)'
;MGQGGVGAGLVDRLGRADLALPLEAAFEELVAVAAASWPSLTLDLRALEAHVATLIATATAPDVALLALHADVALAEAALRNDTAALAELDGLVTRAAARAALRGATPDELAQRVREELLVPGPERPAKLSQYSGRGPLAAWLRVLVTRTALTMQRSESRRTKHHDDDDALARAPALGASPEMAVLRAAYAEPFRAAFREAIALLAPEDRTMLRLHLVDNLGIDRLAPMYGIHRATAARRLVRAKETVLEKTRELLAQRMGLSDSEFTSLVGVMLSGVEVSLSFLDTQR
;
A
#
# COMPACT_ATOMS: atom_id res chain seq x y z
N MET A 1 16.14 34.90 -15.66
CA MET A 1 16.13 33.66 -14.86
C MET A 1 14.93 32.85 -15.33
N GLY A 2 15.20 31.79 -16.09
CA GLY A 2 14.24 31.19 -17.04
C GLY A 2 12.98 30.63 -16.38
N GLN A 3 11.85 30.88 -17.02
CA GLN A 3 10.59 30.19 -16.76
C GLN A 3 10.77 28.74 -17.22
N GLY A 4 11.20 27.86 -16.31
CA GLY A 4 11.10 26.42 -16.52
C GLY A 4 9.63 26.01 -16.43
N GLY A 5 9.17 25.15 -17.34
CA GLY A 5 7.82 24.56 -17.29
C GLY A 5 7.59 23.75 -16.01
N VAL A 6 6.33 23.44 -15.70
CA VAL A 6 5.98 22.57 -14.57
C VAL A 6 6.63 21.20 -14.79
N GLY A 7 7.44 20.73 -13.83
CA GLY A 7 8.18 19.47 -13.95
C GLY A 7 9.59 19.62 -14.54
N ALA A 8 10.02 20.80 -15.00
CA ALA A 8 11.39 21.00 -15.48
C ALA A 8 12.44 20.71 -14.39
N GLY A 9 12.12 21.04 -13.12
CA GLY A 9 13.00 20.72 -11.99
C GLY A 9 13.03 19.22 -11.66
N LEU A 10 12.07 18.42 -12.12
CA LEU A 10 12.11 16.96 -12.02
C LEU A 10 13.09 16.38 -13.05
N VAL A 11 13.05 16.87 -14.29
CA VAL A 11 13.95 16.45 -15.37
C VAL A 11 15.41 16.69 -14.99
N ASP A 12 15.71 17.89 -14.48
CA ASP A 12 17.05 18.27 -14.04
C ASP A 12 17.56 17.35 -12.92
N ARG A 13 16.72 17.05 -11.92
CA ARG A 13 17.10 16.18 -10.78
C ARG A 13 17.38 14.74 -11.20
N LEU A 14 16.67 14.23 -12.19
CA LEU A 14 16.87 12.88 -12.71
C LEU A 14 18.05 12.80 -13.69
N GLY A 15 18.51 13.94 -14.23
CA GLY A 15 19.54 13.97 -15.28
C GLY A 15 19.08 13.30 -16.58
N ARG A 16 17.76 13.27 -16.83
CA ARG A 16 17.13 12.55 -17.95
C ARG A 16 16.53 13.52 -18.97
N ALA A 17 17.39 14.36 -19.56
CA ALA A 17 16.98 15.29 -20.61
C ALA A 17 16.37 14.57 -21.83
N ASP A 18 16.73 13.30 -22.06
CA ASP A 18 16.12 12.43 -23.07
C ASP A 18 14.63 12.15 -22.83
N LEU A 19 14.16 12.33 -21.59
CA LEU A 19 12.78 12.12 -21.17
C LEU A 19 12.10 13.42 -20.70
N ALA A 20 12.60 14.60 -21.09
CA ALA A 20 12.08 15.88 -20.59
C ALA A 20 10.56 16.02 -20.79
N LEU A 21 10.10 15.94 -22.05
CA LEU A 21 8.68 16.08 -22.39
C LEU A 21 7.76 15.05 -21.68
N PRO A 22 8.03 13.73 -21.70
CA PRO A 22 7.15 12.77 -21.03
C PRO A 22 7.16 12.91 -19.49
N LEU A 23 8.28 13.33 -18.89
CA LEU A 23 8.34 13.58 -17.44
C LEU A 23 7.57 14.83 -17.04
N GLU A 24 7.71 15.93 -17.77
CA GLU A 24 6.97 17.17 -17.55
C GLU A 24 5.47 16.93 -17.68
N ALA A 25 5.02 16.29 -18.78
CA ALA A 25 3.61 15.99 -18.99
C ALA A 25 3.01 15.08 -17.92
N ALA A 26 3.73 14.02 -17.50
CA ALA A 26 3.25 13.12 -16.46
C ALA A 26 3.24 13.79 -15.07
N PHE A 27 4.15 14.74 -14.82
CA PHE A 27 4.16 15.52 -13.59
C PHE A 27 3.01 16.54 -13.56
N GLU A 28 2.74 17.22 -14.68
CA GLU A 28 1.58 18.11 -14.83
C GLU A 28 0.27 17.38 -14.57
N GLU A 29 0.11 16.16 -15.12
CA GLU A 29 -1.06 15.31 -14.86
C GLU A 29 -1.18 14.98 -13.36
N LEU A 30 -0.09 14.54 -12.73
CA LEU A 30 -0.06 14.26 -11.29
C LEU A 30 -0.49 15.48 -10.46
N VAL A 31 0.02 16.68 -10.79
CA VAL A 31 -0.31 17.94 -10.12
C VAL A 31 -1.79 18.28 -10.30
N ALA A 32 -2.34 18.14 -11.51
CA ALA A 32 -3.75 18.39 -11.78
C ALA A 32 -4.66 17.45 -10.98
N VAL A 33 -4.35 16.15 -10.94
CA VAL A 33 -5.11 15.18 -10.14
C VAL A 33 -4.96 15.44 -8.64
N ALA A 34 -3.77 15.82 -8.17
CA ALA A 34 -3.53 16.17 -6.77
C ALA A 34 -4.33 17.41 -6.34
N ALA A 35 -4.33 18.47 -7.14
CA ALA A 35 -5.10 19.68 -6.86
C ALA A 35 -6.61 19.40 -6.84
N ALA A 36 -7.11 18.52 -7.71
CA ALA A 36 -8.51 18.10 -7.72
C ALA A 36 -8.87 17.20 -6.52
N SER A 37 -7.96 16.31 -6.12
CA SER A 37 -8.18 15.37 -5.01
C SER A 37 -8.06 16.04 -3.64
N TRP A 38 -7.25 17.10 -3.56
CA TRP A 38 -6.91 17.80 -2.31
C TRP A 38 -7.04 19.33 -2.48
N PRO A 39 -8.26 19.87 -2.66
CA PRO A 39 -8.45 21.30 -2.98
C PRO A 39 -8.01 22.26 -1.86
N SER A 40 -7.87 21.75 -0.63
CA SER A 40 -7.42 22.48 0.55
C SER A 40 -5.89 22.67 0.60
N LEU A 41 -5.13 21.92 -0.22
CA LEU A 41 -3.67 21.93 -0.20
C LEU A 41 -3.09 23.01 -1.10
N THR A 42 -2.09 23.73 -0.57
CA THR A 42 -1.21 24.56 -1.40
C THR A 42 -0.03 23.72 -1.89
N LEU A 43 -0.02 23.37 -3.17
CA LEU A 43 1.03 22.54 -3.75
C LEU A 43 2.33 23.33 -3.96
N ASP A 44 3.37 23.01 -3.19
CA ASP A 44 4.74 23.45 -3.49
C ASP A 44 5.33 22.55 -4.58
N LEU A 45 5.27 23.02 -5.82
CA LEU A 45 5.75 22.25 -6.97
C LEU A 45 7.22 21.86 -6.84
N ARG A 46 8.08 22.73 -6.29
CA ARG A 46 9.52 22.42 -6.17
C ARG A 46 9.76 21.31 -5.17
N ALA A 47 9.03 21.32 -4.05
CA ALA A 47 9.14 20.29 -3.03
C ALA A 47 8.56 18.96 -3.53
N LEU A 48 7.41 19.02 -4.21
CA LEU A 48 6.78 17.85 -4.83
C LEU A 48 7.67 17.20 -5.90
N GLU A 49 8.30 17.98 -6.78
CA GLU A 49 9.26 17.45 -7.76
C GLU A 49 10.44 16.74 -7.07
N ALA A 50 10.98 17.30 -5.97
CA ALA A 50 12.07 16.65 -5.23
C ALA A 50 11.63 15.32 -4.60
N HIS A 51 10.43 15.29 -4.05
CA HIS A 51 9.87 14.08 -3.45
C HIS A 51 9.62 13.00 -4.51
N VAL A 52 8.97 13.38 -5.62
CA VAL A 52 8.73 12.49 -6.77
C VAL A 52 10.04 11.96 -7.35
N ALA A 53 11.05 12.83 -7.55
CA ALA A 53 12.37 12.41 -8.01
C ALA A 53 12.96 11.31 -7.12
N THR A 54 12.83 11.45 -5.80
CA THR A 54 13.30 10.44 -4.82
C THR A 54 12.56 9.12 -4.97
N LEU A 55 11.22 9.14 -5.15
CA LEU A 55 10.40 7.94 -5.30
C LEU A 55 10.71 7.14 -6.58
N ILE A 56 11.19 7.81 -7.63
CA ILE A 56 11.46 7.19 -8.93
C ILE A 56 12.96 7.14 -9.28
N ALA A 57 13.85 7.56 -8.39
CA ALA A 57 15.30 7.67 -8.63
C ALA A 57 15.93 6.34 -9.06
N THR A 58 15.44 5.22 -8.53
CA THR A 58 15.96 3.87 -8.82
C THR A 58 15.21 3.18 -9.97
N ALA A 59 14.20 3.84 -10.55
CA ALA A 59 13.42 3.26 -11.64
C ALA A 59 14.21 3.29 -12.94
N THR A 60 14.27 2.15 -13.62
CA THR A 60 14.87 2.04 -14.97
C THR A 60 14.17 2.94 -15.99
N ALA A 61 12.85 3.10 -15.84
CA ALA A 61 12.00 3.99 -16.64
C ALA A 61 11.27 4.99 -15.72
N PRO A 62 11.86 6.18 -15.44
CA PRO A 62 11.31 7.12 -14.47
C PRO A 62 9.98 7.74 -14.91
N ASP A 63 9.78 7.95 -16.21
CA ASP A 63 8.53 8.48 -16.77
C ASP A 63 7.34 7.52 -16.56
N VAL A 64 7.57 6.22 -16.68
CA VAL A 64 6.55 5.20 -16.38
C VAL A 64 6.32 5.06 -14.87
N ALA A 65 7.40 5.15 -14.08
CA ALA A 65 7.29 5.11 -12.62
C ALA A 65 6.48 6.30 -12.08
N LEU A 66 6.62 7.48 -12.70
CA LEU A 66 5.84 8.68 -12.39
C LEU A 66 4.35 8.49 -12.71
N LEU A 67 4.02 7.98 -13.90
CA LEU A 67 2.63 7.68 -14.28
C LEU A 67 1.95 6.65 -13.37
N ALA A 68 2.73 5.83 -12.65
CA ALA A 68 2.22 4.85 -11.70
C ALA A 68 2.05 5.40 -10.27
N LEU A 69 2.39 6.67 -10.02
CA LEU A 69 2.19 7.31 -8.72
C LEU A 69 0.74 7.75 -8.55
N HIS A 70 0.21 7.54 -7.35
CA HIS A 70 -1.06 8.11 -6.93
C HIS A 70 -0.89 9.57 -6.54
N ALA A 71 -1.90 10.40 -6.81
CA ALA A 71 -1.89 11.82 -6.45
C ALA A 71 -1.72 12.10 -4.95
N ASP A 72 -1.95 11.10 -4.09
CA ASP A 72 -1.79 11.20 -2.63
C ASP A 72 -0.33 11.39 -2.21
N VAL A 73 0.64 11.20 -3.12
CA VAL A 73 2.04 11.58 -2.87
C VAL A 73 2.16 13.08 -2.55
N ALA A 74 1.30 13.93 -3.11
CA ALA A 74 1.28 15.36 -2.78
C ALA A 74 0.82 15.62 -1.34
N LEU A 75 -0.17 14.88 -0.86
CA LEU A 75 -0.62 14.95 0.53
C LEU A 75 0.46 14.47 1.50
N ALA A 76 1.10 13.34 1.17
CA ALA A 76 2.19 12.80 2.00
C ALA A 76 3.39 13.74 2.07
N GLU A 77 3.79 14.32 0.94
CA GLU A 77 4.87 15.30 0.84
C GLU A 77 4.56 16.55 1.68
N ALA A 78 3.39 17.14 1.50
CA ALA A 78 3.00 18.35 2.22
C ALA A 78 2.90 18.11 3.73
N ALA A 79 2.39 16.95 4.16
CA ALA A 79 2.34 16.57 5.56
C ALA A 79 3.76 16.36 6.15
N LEU A 80 4.70 15.79 5.40
CA LEU A 80 6.10 15.66 5.83
C LEU A 80 6.82 17.01 5.95
N ARG A 81 6.38 18.02 5.20
CA ARG A 81 6.80 19.42 5.35
C ARG A 81 6.03 20.20 6.43
N ASN A 82 5.17 19.53 7.18
CA ASN A 82 4.38 20.13 8.26
C ASN A 82 3.38 21.20 7.76
N ASP A 83 2.84 21.03 6.55
CA ASP A 83 1.74 21.86 6.04
C ASP A 83 0.44 21.62 6.83
N THR A 84 -0.21 22.70 7.28
CA THR A 84 -1.35 22.60 8.20
C THR A 84 -2.59 21.99 7.56
N ALA A 85 -2.87 22.28 6.28
CA ALA A 85 -3.99 21.72 5.56
C ALA A 85 -3.77 20.23 5.29
N ALA A 86 -2.56 19.86 4.86
CA ALA A 86 -2.18 18.46 4.64
C ALA A 86 -2.26 17.63 5.93
N LEU A 87 -1.82 18.18 7.07
CA LEU A 87 -1.93 17.51 8.35
C LEU A 87 -3.40 17.30 8.77
N ALA A 88 -4.29 18.25 8.51
CA ALA A 88 -5.71 18.11 8.80
C ALA A 88 -6.38 17.03 7.92
N GLU A 89 -6.07 16.98 6.63
CA GLU A 89 -6.58 15.93 5.72
C GLU A 89 -6.07 14.54 6.13
N LEU A 90 -4.77 14.45 6.43
CA LEU A 90 -4.14 13.22 6.91
C LEU A 90 -4.77 12.75 8.23
N ASP A 91 -5.01 13.66 9.17
CA ASP A 91 -5.68 13.35 10.43
C ASP A 91 -7.10 12.80 10.22
N GLY A 92 -7.86 13.40 9.29
CA GLY A 92 -9.17 12.89 8.90
C GLY A 92 -9.10 11.45 8.35
N LEU A 93 -8.08 11.12 7.56
CA LEU A 93 -7.86 9.76 7.06
C LEU A 93 -7.50 8.78 8.19
N VAL A 94 -6.62 9.19 9.11
CA VAL A 94 -6.21 8.37 10.26
C VAL A 94 -7.41 8.10 11.17
N THR A 95 -8.17 9.13 11.53
CA THR A 95 -9.36 9.02 12.38
C THR A 95 -10.39 8.06 11.79
N ARG A 96 -10.69 8.20 10.49
CA ARG A 96 -11.61 7.27 9.78
C ARG A 96 -11.09 5.84 9.76
N ALA A 97 -9.78 5.65 9.61
CA ALA A 97 -9.17 4.32 9.61
C ALA A 97 -9.15 3.70 11.02
N ALA A 98 -8.85 4.48 12.05
CA ALA A 98 -8.82 4.05 13.45
C ALA A 98 -10.22 3.67 13.95
N ALA A 99 -11.24 4.48 13.64
CA ALA A 99 -12.63 4.18 13.97
C ALA A 99 -13.10 2.83 13.41
N ARG A 100 -12.66 2.47 12.20
CA ARG A 100 -12.97 1.16 11.59
C ARG A 100 -12.19 0.00 12.23
N ALA A 101 -10.99 0.26 12.74
CA ALA A 101 -10.08 -0.77 13.25
C ALA A 101 -10.27 -1.08 14.75
N ALA A 102 -10.92 -0.20 15.52
CA ALA A 102 -11.06 -0.26 16.97
C ALA A 102 -11.92 -1.44 17.53
N LEU A 103 -12.10 -2.52 16.77
CA LEU A 103 -13.01 -3.63 17.09
C LEU A 103 -12.62 -4.49 18.32
N ARG A 104 -11.51 -4.24 19.03
CA ARG A 104 -11.06 -5.13 20.14
C ARG A 104 -10.21 -4.44 21.23
N GLY A 105 -10.74 -3.40 21.88
CA GLY A 105 -10.28 -2.98 23.22
C GLY A 105 -9.26 -1.84 23.33
N ALA A 106 -8.89 -1.19 22.22
CA ALA A 106 -8.25 0.13 22.26
C ALA A 106 -9.28 1.19 21.85
N THR A 107 -9.29 2.36 22.49
CA THR A 107 -10.20 3.43 22.04
C THR A 107 -9.75 3.91 20.64
N PRO A 108 -10.69 4.26 19.74
CA PRO A 108 -10.33 4.82 18.43
C PRO A 108 -9.34 5.99 18.53
N ASP A 109 -9.48 6.80 19.58
CA ASP A 109 -8.66 7.99 19.80
C ASP A 109 -7.22 7.63 20.21
N GLU A 110 -7.03 6.65 21.09
CA GLU A 110 -5.70 6.14 21.46
C GLU A 110 -4.99 5.51 20.26
N LEU A 111 -5.72 4.72 19.47
CA LEU A 111 -5.18 4.12 18.26
C LEU A 111 -4.79 5.19 17.23
N ALA A 112 -5.66 6.18 17.00
CA ALA A 112 -5.37 7.30 16.11
C ALA A 112 -4.14 8.07 16.59
N GLN A 113 -4.05 8.36 17.89
CA GLN A 113 -2.91 9.06 18.49
C GLN A 113 -1.61 8.30 18.25
N ARG A 114 -1.60 6.98 18.53
CA ARG A 114 -0.42 6.15 18.31
C ARG A 114 0.00 6.10 16.84
N VAL A 115 -0.96 6.06 15.92
CA VAL A 115 -0.70 6.07 14.48
C VAL A 115 -0.13 7.41 14.03
N ARG A 116 -0.62 8.55 14.55
CA ARG A 116 -0.07 9.88 14.25
C ARG A 116 1.40 9.99 14.62
N GLU A 117 1.75 9.54 15.83
CA GLU A 117 3.14 9.52 16.29
C GLU A 117 4.02 8.71 15.33
N GLU A 118 3.60 7.49 14.98
CA GLU A 118 4.36 6.64 14.07
C GLU A 118 4.45 7.19 12.64
N LEU A 119 3.43 7.91 12.18
CA LEU A 119 3.37 8.47 10.84
C LEU A 119 4.33 9.65 10.65
N LEU A 120 4.36 10.56 11.61
CA LEU A 120 4.98 11.88 11.46
C LEU A 120 6.27 12.02 12.27
N VAL A 121 6.43 11.29 13.37
CA VAL A 121 7.58 11.44 14.26
C VAL A 121 8.63 10.37 13.94
N PRO A 122 9.84 10.76 13.48
CA PRO A 122 10.95 9.83 13.39
C PRO A 122 11.43 9.45 14.80
N GLY A 123 11.72 8.17 14.99
CA GLY A 123 12.41 7.65 16.17
C GLY A 123 13.92 7.52 15.94
N PRO A 124 14.71 7.18 16.98
CA PRO A 124 16.17 7.11 16.93
C PRO A 124 16.72 6.21 15.81
N GLU A 125 16.00 5.13 15.49
CA GLU A 125 16.36 4.16 14.45
C GLU A 125 15.22 3.93 13.44
N ARG A 126 14.22 4.81 13.42
CA ARG A 126 13.03 4.61 12.59
C ARG A 126 12.60 5.91 11.93
N PRO A 127 12.67 6.05 10.60
CA PRO A 127 12.12 7.22 9.94
C PRO A 127 10.61 7.27 10.11
N ALA A 128 10.03 8.48 10.07
CA ALA A 128 8.59 8.70 10.09
C ALA A 128 7.92 7.81 9.03
N LYS A 129 6.92 7.00 9.39
CA LYS A 129 6.39 5.98 8.46
C LYS A 129 5.82 6.58 7.18
N LEU A 130 5.31 7.81 7.23
CA LEU A 130 4.79 8.49 6.05
C LEU A 130 5.88 8.71 4.97
N SER A 131 7.14 8.87 5.36
CA SER A 131 8.27 8.95 4.40
C SER A 131 8.51 7.66 3.61
N GLN A 132 7.94 6.54 4.06
CA GLN A 132 8.04 5.24 3.40
C GLN A 132 6.88 4.97 2.44
N TYR A 133 5.91 5.89 2.34
CA TYR A 133 4.81 5.77 1.39
C TYR A 133 5.34 5.92 -0.04
N SER A 134 5.25 4.85 -0.82
CA SER A 134 5.87 4.77 -2.15
C SER A 134 5.02 5.34 -3.28
N GLY A 135 3.81 5.83 -2.98
CA GLY A 135 2.88 6.34 -3.99
C GLY A 135 2.23 5.27 -4.88
N ARG A 136 2.52 3.98 -4.71
CA ARG A 136 2.02 2.89 -5.61
C ARG A 136 0.59 2.42 -5.36
N GLY A 137 -0.22 3.28 -4.76
CA GLY A 137 -1.63 3.02 -4.45
C GLY A 137 -2.16 4.07 -3.48
N PRO A 138 -3.49 4.11 -3.24
CA PRO A 138 -4.10 5.15 -2.41
C PRO A 138 -3.53 5.19 -0.99
N LEU A 139 -3.22 6.37 -0.49
CA LEU A 139 -2.71 6.59 0.87
C LEU A 139 -3.70 6.10 1.91
N ALA A 140 -5.01 6.27 1.68
CA ALA A 140 -6.06 5.73 2.55
C ALA A 140 -5.97 4.21 2.73
N ALA A 141 -5.63 3.47 1.66
CA ALA A 141 -5.48 2.01 1.73
C ALA A 141 -4.23 1.61 2.51
N TRP A 142 -3.12 2.31 2.26
CA TRP A 142 -1.88 2.11 3.01
C TRP A 142 -2.04 2.42 4.50
N LEU A 143 -2.74 3.50 4.84
CA LEU A 143 -3.08 3.88 6.22
C LEU A 143 -3.94 2.83 6.92
N ARG A 144 -4.92 2.22 6.24
CA ARG A 144 -5.71 1.11 6.83
C ARG A 144 -4.82 -0.06 7.24
N VAL A 145 -3.85 -0.44 6.42
CA VAL A 145 -2.91 -1.52 6.74
C VAL A 145 -2.05 -1.12 7.95
N LEU A 146 -1.54 0.11 7.96
CA LEU A 146 -0.75 0.63 9.07
C LEU A 146 -1.53 0.62 10.38
N VAL A 147 -2.72 1.23 10.40
CA VAL A 147 -3.62 1.31 11.56
C VAL A 147 -3.96 -0.08 12.09
N THR A 148 -4.30 -1.02 11.20
CA THR A 148 -4.60 -2.41 11.59
C THR A 148 -3.39 -3.07 12.27
N ARG A 149 -2.18 -2.89 11.73
CA ARG A 149 -0.95 -3.41 12.33
C ARG A 149 -0.67 -2.79 13.70
N THR A 150 -0.90 -1.48 13.84
CA THR A 150 -0.73 -0.77 15.11
C THR A 150 -1.73 -1.26 16.16
N ALA A 151 -3.02 -1.42 15.79
CA ALA A 151 -4.05 -1.98 16.67
C ALA A 151 -3.69 -3.40 17.17
N LEU A 152 -3.25 -4.28 16.27
CA LEU A 152 -2.80 -5.64 16.63
C LEU A 152 -1.57 -5.63 17.54
N THR A 153 -0.68 -4.66 17.38
CA THR A 153 0.52 -4.51 18.23
C THR A 153 0.12 -4.04 19.63
N MET A 154 -0.79 -3.07 19.73
CA MET A 154 -1.33 -2.57 21.00
C MET A 154 -2.09 -3.66 21.77
N GLN A 155 -2.91 -4.46 21.09
CA GLN A 155 -3.60 -5.59 21.72
C GLN A 155 -2.61 -6.59 22.33
N ARG A 156 -1.49 -6.88 21.65
CA ARG A 156 -0.45 -7.79 22.16
C ARG A 156 0.32 -7.22 23.35
N SER A 157 0.56 -5.92 23.41
CA SER A 157 1.19 -5.32 24.60
C SER A 157 0.25 -5.36 25.79
N GLU A 158 -1.04 -5.08 25.59
CA GLU A 158 -2.02 -5.09 26.67
C GLU A 158 -2.25 -6.51 27.21
N SER A 159 -2.39 -7.52 26.34
CA SER A 159 -2.51 -8.92 26.75
C SER A 159 -1.26 -9.46 27.47
N ARG A 160 -0.06 -8.89 27.22
CA ARG A 160 1.15 -9.26 27.97
C ARG A 160 1.19 -8.57 29.34
N ARG A 161 0.72 -7.33 29.41
CA ARG A 161 0.70 -6.53 30.65
C ARG A 161 -0.34 -7.06 31.66
N THR A 162 -1.50 -7.51 31.18
CA THR A 162 -2.52 -8.18 32.00
C THR A 162 -2.06 -9.56 32.49
N LYS A 163 -1.40 -10.36 31.63
CA LYS A 163 -0.81 -11.65 32.04
C LYS A 163 0.23 -11.52 33.16
N HIS A 164 1.05 -10.47 33.14
CA HIS A 164 2.01 -10.19 34.21
C HIS A 164 1.37 -9.78 35.55
N HIS A 165 0.07 -9.44 35.57
CA HIS A 165 -0.67 -9.13 36.80
C HIS A 165 -1.41 -10.35 37.37
N ASP A 166 -1.69 -11.35 36.54
CA ASP A 166 -2.34 -12.62 36.91
C ASP A 166 -1.34 -13.77 37.16
N ASP A 167 -0.04 -13.47 37.25
CA ASP A 167 1.08 -14.41 37.33
C ASP A 167 1.22 -15.16 38.68
N ASP A 168 0.16 -15.27 39.48
CA ASP A 168 0.12 -16.19 40.64
C ASP A 168 -0.62 -17.51 40.36
N ASP A 169 -1.27 -17.76 39.20
CA ASP A 169 -2.01 -19.05 39.06
C ASP A 169 -2.23 -19.67 37.65
N ALA A 170 -1.63 -19.17 36.55
CA ALA A 170 -1.99 -19.69 35.21
C ALA A 170 -0.82 -19.95 34.23
N LEU A 171 0.35 -20.32 34.76
CA LEU A 171 1.55 -20.68 33.99
C LEU A 171 1.47 -22.09 33.37
N ALA A 172 0.45 -22.37 32.55
CA ALA A 172 0.44 -23.56 31.70
C ALA A 172 -0.59 -23.47 30.56
N ARG A 173 -0.26 -22.76 29.45
CA ARG A 173 -0.61 -23.09 28.04
C ARG A 173 -0.61 -21.82 27.16
N ALA A 174 0.43 -21.63 26.34
CA ALA A 174 0.31 -21.41 24.88
C ALA A 174 1.66 -20.96 24.26
N PRO A 175 2.06 -21.51 23.09
CA PRO A 175 3.25 -21.09 22.37
C PRO A 175 3.03 -19.80 21.54
N ALA A 176 4.14 -19.12 21.28
CA ALA A 176 4.25 -17.92 20.45
C ALA A 176 4.00 -18.19 18.96
N LEU A 177 3.34 -17.26 18.25
CA LEU A 177 3.66 -16.78 16.89
C LEU A 177 2.57 -15.83 16.35
N GLY A 178 2.91 -14.55 16.17
CA GLY A 178 2.48 -13.74 15.02
C GLY A 178 1.01 -13.29 14.83
N ALA A 179 0.02 -13.78 15.58
CA ALA A 179 -1.37 -13.32 15.53
C ALA A 179 -2.02 -13.49 16.92
N SER A 180 -3.03 -12.69 17.28
CA SER A 180 -3.84 -13.03 18.46
C SER A 180 -4.42 -14.44 18.25
N PRO A 181 -4.66 -15.25 19.29
CA PRO A 181 -5.24 -16.58 19.14
C PRO A 181 -6.52 -16.58 18.27
N GLU A 182 -7.35 -15.54 18.40
CA GLU A 182 -8.54 -15.34 17.56
C GLU A 182 -8.17 -15.06 16.10
N MET A 183 -7.15 -14.23 15.84
CA MET A 183 -6.69 -13.93 14.48
C MET A 183 -5.90 -15.08 13.86
N ALA A 184 -5.26 -15.93 14.66
CA ALA A 184 -4.63 -17.16 14.22
C ALA A 184 -5.70 -18.19 13.81
N VAL A 185 -6.78 -18.30 14.60
CA VAL A 185 -7.94 -19.14 14.28
C VAL A 185 -8.68 -18.61 13.05
N LEU A 186 -8.92 -17.30 12.94
CA LEU A 186 -9.55 -16.70 11.75
C LEU A 186 -8.65 -16.84 10.51
N ARG A 187 -7.33 -16.63 10.65
CA ARG A 187 -6.38 -16.88 9.55
C ARG A 187 -6.39 -18.34 9.13
N ALA A 188 -6.41 -19.29 10.07
CA ALA A 188 -6.47 -20.71 9.74
C ALA A 188 -7.82 -21.08 9.07
N ALA A 189 -8.93 -20.54 9.57
CA ALA A 189 -10.27 -20.77 9.04
C ALA A 189 -10.47 -20.16 7.64
N TYR A 190 -9.85 -19.01 7.36
CA TYR A 190 -10.04 -18.28 6.11
C TYR A 190 -8.90 -18.40 5.10
N ALA A 191 -7.73 -18.91 5.49
CA ALA A 191 -6.60 -19.06 4.57
C ALA A 191 -6.94 -19.97 3.39
N GLU A 192 -7.61 -21.11 3.63
CA GLU A 192 -7.94 -22.05 2.56
C GLU A 192 -9.04 -21.53 1.63
N PRO A 193 -10.18 -21.02 2.14
CA PRO A 193 -11.16 -20.33 1.29
C PRO A 193 -10.58 -19.17 0.49
N PHE A 194 -9.70 -18.37 1.11
CA PHE A 194 -9.00 -17.27 0.42
C PHE A 194 -8.09 -17.79 -0.69
N ARG A 195 -7.26 -18.82 -0.41
CA ARG A 195 -6.39 -19.43 -1.43
C ARG A 195 -7.20 -20.02 -2.58
N ALA A 196 -8.32 -20.67 -2.28
CA ALA A 196 -9.21 -21.22 -3.30
C ALA A 196 -9.81 -20.11 -4.17
N ALA A 197 -10.35 -19.06 -3.56
CA ALA A 197 -10.91 -17.91 -4.27
C ALA A 197 -9.85 -17.15 -5.09
N PHE A 198 -8.64 -16.97 -4.54
CA PHE A 198 -7.53 -16.32 -5.23
C PHE A 198 -7.04 -17.13 -6.43
N ARG A 199 -6.93 -18.46 -6.29
CA ARG A 199 -6.56 -19.36 -7.40
C ARG A 199 -7.58 -19.31 -8.52
N GLU A 200 -8.86 -19.31 -8.18
CA GLU A 200 -9.95 -19.21 -9.13
C GLU A 200 -10.00 -17.84 -9.80
N ALA A 201 -9.78 -16.75 -9.06
CA ALA A 201 -9.65 -15.41 -9.63
C ALA A 201 -8.49 -15.30 -10.64
N ILE A 202 -7.35 -15.92 -10.35
CA ILE A 202 -6.23 -16.04 -11.31
C ILE A 202 -6.63 -16.92 -12.52
N ALA A 203 -7.40 -17.99 -12.29
CA ALA A 203 -7.88 -18.87 -13.34
C ALA A 203 -8.87 -18.19 -14.31
N LEU A 204 -9.55 -17.13 -13.88
CA LEU A 204 -10.43 -16.31 -14.70
C LEU A 204 -9.68 -15.30 -15.58
N LEU A 205 -8.41 -15.02 -15.30
CA LEU A 205 -7.58 -14.20 -16.19
C LEU A 205 -7.31 -14.94 -17.50
N ALA A 206 -7.20 -14.16 -18.58
CA ALA A 206 -6.70 -14.66 -19.85
C ALA A 206 -5.32 -15.32 -19.66
N PRO A 207 -4.99 -16.39 -20.41
CA PRO A 207 -3.72 -17.13 -20.23
C PRO A 207 -2.48 -16.24 -20.29
N GLU A 208 -2.51 -15.25 -21.17
CA GLU A 208 -1.43 -14.27 -21.34
C GLU A 208 -1.30 -13.32 -20.14
N ASP A 209 -2.42 -12.83 -19.60
CA ASP A 209 -2.44 -11.94 -18.43
C ASP A 209 -1.96 -12.67 -17.17
N ARG A 210 -2.35 -13.93 -17.03
CA ARG A 210 -1.89 -14.82 -15.96
C ARG A 210 -0.39 -15.03 -16.02
N THR A 211 0.13 -15.31 -17.21
CA THR A 211 1.58 -15.51 -17.41
C THR A 211 2.34 -14.22 -17.12
N MET A 212 1.82 -13.08 -17.55
CA MET A 212 2.41 -11.76 -17.27
C MET A 212 2.43 -11.46 -15.77
N LEU A 213 1.33 -11.74 -15.07
CA LEU A 213 1.24 -11.56 -13.62
C LEU A 213 2.20 -12.49 -12.87
N ARG A 214 2.34 -13.75 -13.31
CA ARG A 214 3.31 -14.72 -12.75
C ARG A 214 4.75 -14.25 -12.91
N LEU A 215 5.14 -13.89 -14.13
CA LEU A 215 6.49 -13.38 -14.43
C LEU A 215 6.80 -12.11 -13.60
N HIS A 216 5.80 -11.27 -13.36
CA HIS A 216 5.97 -10.07 -12.55
C HIS A 216 6.10 -10.36 -11.05
N LEU A 217 5.27 -11.24 -10.49
CA LEU A 217 5.19 -11.46 -9.03
C LEU A 217 6.10 -12.57 -8.51
N VAL A 218 6.39 -13.59 -9.33
CA VAL A 218 7.24 -14.73 -8.95
C VAL A 218 8.66 -14.51 -9.43
N ASP A 219 8.80 -14.23 -10.71
CA ASP A 219 10.11 -14.09 -11.35
C ASP A 219 10.68 -12.66 -11.21
N ASN A 220 9.91 -11.74 -10.60
CA ASN A 220 10.26 -10.33 -10.37
C ASN A 220 10.64 -9.57 -11.66
N LEU A 221 10.07 -9.96 -12.81
CA LEU A 221 10.29 -9.25 -14.07
C LEU A 221 9.54 -7.91 -14.06
N GLY A 222 10.31 -6.85 -14.29
CA GLY A 222 9.77 -5.51 -14.51
C GLY A 222 9.06 -5.40 -15.87
N ILE A 223 8.25 -4.35 -16.01
CA ILE A 223 7.50 -4.03 -17.24
C ILE A 223 8.44 -3.91 -18.45
N ASP A 224 9.66 -3.44 -18.25
CA ASP A 224 10.66 -3.28 -19.31
C ASP A 224 11.14 -4.60 -19.91
N ARG A 225 11.08 -5.70 -19.15
CA ARG A 225 11.37 -7.06 -19.65
C ARG A 225 10.12 -7.74 -20.19
N LEU A 226 8.96 -7.44 -19.61
CA LEU A 226 7.67 -8.00 -20.04
C LEU A 226 7.22 -7.42 -21.39
N ALA A 227 7.32 -6.11 -21.59
CA ALA A 227 6.79 -5.46 -22.79
C ALA A 227 7.36 -6.02 -24.11
N PRO A 228 8.69 -6.20 -24.26
CA PRO A 228 9.27 -6.84 -25.44
C PRO A 228 8.88 -8.31 -25.59
N MET A 229 8.80 -9.06 -24.49
CA MET A 229 8.45 -10.49 -24.50
C MET A 229 7.04 -10.75 -25.03
N TYR A 230 6.14 -9.78 -24.84
CA TYR A 230 4.76 -9.83 -25.34
C TYR A 230 4.55 -9.02 -26.63
N GLY A 231 5.60 -8.40 -27.19
CA GLY A 231 5.52 -7.59 -28.41
C GLY A 231 4.63 -6.35 -28.28
N ILE A 232 4.44 -5.81 -27.07
CA ILE A 232 3.57 -4.67 -26.80
C ILE A 232 4.34 -3.47 -26.23
N HIS A 233 3.75 -2.28 -26.33
CA HIS A 233 4.32 -1.08 -25.73
C HIS A 233 4.34 -1.17 -24.20
N ARG A 234 5.38 -0.62 -23.55
CA ARG A 234 5.56 -0.63 -22.09
C ARG A 234 4.37 -0.06 -21.31
N ALA A 235 3.79 1.05 -21.79
CA ALA A 235 2.60 1.65 -21.18
C ALA A 235 1.38 0.71 -21.26
N THR A 236 1.29 -0.08 -22.34
CA THR A 236 0.25 -1.10 -22.48
C THR A 236 0.50 -2.28 -21.54
N ALA A 237 1.75 -2.74 -21.39
CA ALA A 237 2.11 -3.77 -20.41
C ALA A 237 1.84 -3.31 -18.96
N ALA A 238 2.15 -2.05 -18.61
CA ALA A 238 1.86 -1.46 -17.31
C ALA A 238 0.35 -1.46 -17.02
N ARG A 239 -0.45 -0.91 -17.94
CA ARG A 239 -1.92 -0.89 -17.81
C ARG A 239 -2.51 -2.30 -17.74
N ARG A 240 -2.00 -3.23 -18.56
CA ARG A 240 -2.43 -4.63 -18.58
C ARG A 240 -2.15 -5.32 -17.25
N LEU A 241 -1.00 -5.05 -16.64
CA LEU A 241 -0.62 -5.58 -15.33
C LEU A 241 -1.46 -5.00 -14.18
N VAL A 242 -1.74 -3.69 -14.21
CA VAL A 242 -2.66 -3.04 -13.25
C VAL A 242 -4.05 -3.66 -13.35
N ARG A 243 -4.60 -3.74 -14.57
CA ARG A 243 -5.91 -4.35 -14.83
C ARG A 243 -5.97 -5.81 -14.38
N ALA A 244 -4.90 -6.58 -14.60
CA ALA A 244 -4.82 -7.97 -14.13
C ALA A 244 -4.86 -8.05 -12.59
N LYS A 245 -4.11 -7.18 -11.89
CA LYS A 245 -4.12 -7.10 -10.42
C LYS A 245 -5.51 -6.73 -9.88
N GLU A 246 -6.14 -5.72 -10.47
CA GLU A 246 -7.49 -5.27 -10.10
C GLU A 246 -8.52 -6.38 -10.33
N THR A 247 -8.45 -7.07 -11.47
CA THR A 247 -9.37 -8.17 -11.80
C THR A 247 -9.24 -9.31 -10.80
N VAL A 248 -8.01 -9.70 -10.44
CA VAL A 248 -7.80 -10.76 -9.43
C VAL A 248 -8.33 -10.33 -8.08
N LEU A 249 -8.08 -9.08 -7.66
CA LEU A 249 -8.56 -8.58 -6.37
C LEU A 249 -10.10 -8.59 -6.31
N GLU A 250 -10.75 -8.07 -7.35
CA GLU A 250 -12.20 -7.96 -7.42
C GLU A 250 -12.86 -9.34 -7.49
N LYS A 251 -12.33 -10.27 -8.30
CA LYS A 251 -12.86 -11.64 -8.35
C LYS A 251 -12.62 -12.42 -7.07
N THR A 252 -11.49 -12.22 -6.40
CA THR A 252 -11.25 -12.83 -5.09
C THR A 252 -12.26 -12.31 -4.06
N ARG A 253 -12.59 -11.01 -4.11
CA ARG A 253 -13.62 -10.40 -3.26
C ARG A 253 -14.99 -11.01 -3.51
N GLU A 254 -15.45 -11.03 -4.77
CA GLU A 254 -16.75 -11.59 -5.15
C GLU A 254 -16.90 -13.05 -4.70
N LEU A 255 -15.88 -13.88 -4.95
CA LEU A 255 -15.90 -15.31 -4.60
C LEU A 255 -15.94 -15.54 -3.09
N LEU A 256 -15.24 -14.72 -2.31
CA LEU A 256 -15.25 -14.81 -0.85
C LEU A 256 -16.55 -14.30 -0.24
N ALA A 257 -17.13 -13.24 -0.80
CA ALA A 257 -18.45 -12.75 -0.41
C ALA A 257 -19.53 -13.81 -0.66
N GLN A 258 -19.50 -14.48 -1.82
CA GLN A 258 -20.47 -15.54 -2.15
C GLN A 258 -20.33 -16.79 -1.28
N ARG A 259 -19.09 -17.23 -1.00
CA ARG A 259 -18.84 -18.48 -0.27
C ARG A 259 -19.02 -18.36 1.23
N MET A 260 -18.74 -17.19 1.79
CA MET A 260 -18.66 -17.01 3.24
C MET A 260 -19.48 -15.84 3.77
N GLY A 261 -20.25 -15.16 2.92
CA GLY A 261 -21.08 -14.03 3.32
C GLY A 261 -20.30 -12.84 3.84
N LEU A 262 -19.00 -12.75 3.50
CA LEU A 262 -18.09 -11.72 3.98
C LEU A 262 -18.55 -10.33 3.52
N SER A 263 -18.62 -9.39 4.46
CA SER A 263 -18.79 -7.97 4.17
C SER A 263 -17.49 -7.35 3.63
N ASP A 264 -17.60 -6.22 2.92
CA ASP A 264 -16.45 -5.54 2.31
C ASP A 264 -15.39 -5.10 3.35
N SER A 265 -15.81 -4.80 4.59
CA SER A 265 -14.91 -4.48 5.70
C SER A 265 -14.12 -5.70 6.19
N GLU A 266 -14.76 -6.88 6.24
CA GLU A 266 -14.12 -8.13 6.64
C GLU A 266 -13.13 -8.62 5.59
N PHE A 267 -13.47 -8.49 4.29
CA PHE A 267 -12.55 -8.77 3.19
C PHE A 267 -11.30 -7.87 3.27
N THR A 268 -11.49 -6.57 3.47
CA THR A 268 -10.37 -5.62 3.59
C THR A 268 -9.46 -5.95 4.77
N SER A 269 -10.04 -6.35 5.90
CA SER A 269 -9.30 -6.79 7.10
C SER A 269 -8.51 -8.08 6.85
N LEU A 270 -9.14 -9.07 6.21
CA LEU A 270 -8.55 -10.36 5.86
C LEU A 270 -7.40 -10.21 4.86
N VAL A 271 -7.56 -9.36 3.84
CA VAL A 271 -6.50 -9.01 2.88
C VAL A 271 -5.31 -8.36 3.60
N GLY A 272 -5.52 -7.39 4.50
CA GLY A 272 -4.43 -6.76 5.26
C GLY A 272 -3.67 -7.75 6.16
N VAL A 273 -4.37 -8.71 6.75
CA VAL A 273 -3.81 -9.76 7.62
C VAL A 273 -3.09 -10.82 6.82
N MET A 274 -3.61 -11.23 5.66
CA MET A 274 -2.97 -12.19 4.79
C MET A 274 -1.76 -11.59 4.07
N LEU A 275 -1.87 -10.38 3.51
CA LEU A 275 -0.76 -9.67 2.86
C LEU A 275 0.41 -9.37 3.80
N SER A 276 0.17 -9.26 5.12
CA SER A 276 1.24 -9.15 6.12
C SER A 276 2.15 -10.40 6.19
N GLY A 277 1.75 -11.52 5.59
CA GLY A 277 2.55 -12.73 5.43
C GLY A 277 2.69 -13.20 3.98
N VAL A 278 2.26 -12.41 2.98
CA VAL A 278 2.29 -12.83 1.56
C VAL A 278 3.70 -12.82 0.98
N GLU A 279 4.66 -12.10 1.56
CA GLU A 279 6.08 -12.28 1.21
C GLU A 279 6.57 -13.73 1.48
N VAL A 280 5.89 -14.51 2.32
CA VAL A 280 6.23 -15.92 2.62
C VAL A 280 5.45 -16.92 1.75
N SER A 281 4.32 -16.54 1.14
CA SER A 281 3.42 -17.47 0.42
C SER A 281 3.52 -17.43 -1.11
N LEU A 282 4.42 -16.61 -1.69
CA LEU A 282 4.66 -16.59 -3.15
C LEU A 282 5.32 -17.87 -3.68
N SER A 283 5.84 -18.73 -2.79
CA SER A 283 6.34 -20.08 -3.07
C SER A 283 5.27 -21.04 -3.62
N PHE A 284 3.98 -20.72 -3.52
CA PHE A 284 2.89 -21.56 -4.00
C PHE A 284 2.65 -21.48 -5.52
N LEU A 285 3.09 -20.40 -6.18
CA LEU A 285 2.93 -20.25 -7.64
C LEU A 285 3.88 -21.15 -8.45
N ASP A 286 4.79 -21.86 -7.78
CA ASP A 286 5.79 -22.74 -8.39
C ASP A 286 5.29 -24.18 -8.57
N THR A 287 4.16 -24.56 -7.95
CA THR A 287 3.69 -25.95 -7.89
C THR A 287 2.73 -26.34 -9.03
N GLN A 288 2.64 -25.56 -10.10
CA GLN A 288 1.83 -25.91 -11.28
C GLN A 288 2.74 -25.95 -12.51
N ARG A 289 3.47 -27.07 -12.63
CA ARG A 289 3.97 -27.59 -13.90
C ARG A 289 2.88 -28.42 -14.56
#